data_AF-A0A939X1P3-F1
#
_entry.id   AF-A0A939X1P3-F1
#
_cell.length_a   1.000
_cell.length_b   1.000
_cell.length_c   1.000
_cell.angle_alpha   90.00
_cell.angle_beta   90.00
_cell.angle_gamma   90.00
#
_symmetry.space_group_name_H-M   'P 1'
#
loop_
_entity.id
_entity.type
_entity.pdbx_description
1 polymer ?
#
loop_
_entity_poly.entity_id
_entity_poly.type
_entity_poly.pdbx_seq_one_letter_code
_entity_poly.pdbx_strand_id
1 'polypeptide(L)'
;MNALMIHPDYWMNSQLSIARFYGGCNIQGRYYFINKESNYLIRDDLRMYVNDLGFKTVEKAVKRHADEKEVKAILRRLRSIIKARKRAEKRQETKLFE
;
A
#
# COMPACT_ATOMS: atom_id res chain seq x y z
N MET A 1 -8.10 15.02 8.46
CA MET A 1 -7.17 13.93 8.12
C MET A 1 -7.50 13.45 6.73
N ASN A 2 -6.50 13.29 5.86
CA ASN A 2 -6.71 12.74 4.51
C ASN A 2 -6.69 11.22 4.62
N ALA A 3 -7.65 10.53 4.01
CA ALA A 3 -7.73 9.08 4.04
C ALA A 3 -6.47 8.44 3.45
N LEU A 4 -5.98 7.36 4.03
CA LEU A 4 -4.85 6.59 3.48
C LEU A 4 -5.27 5.72 2.30
N MET A 5 -6.50 5.22 2.36
CA MET A 5 -7.13 4.35 1.37
C MET A 5 -8.61 4.70 1.28
N ILE A 6 -9.16 4.68 0.07
CA ILE A 6 -10.58 4.98 -0.18
C ILE A 6 -11.21 3.77 -0.90
N HIS A 7 -12.23 3.20 -0.26
CA HIS A 7 -13.01 2.07 -0.79
C HIS A 7 -13.74 2.46 -2.09
N PRO A 8 -13.87 1.56 -3.07
CA PRO A 8 -14.61 1.82 -4.31
C PRO A 8 -16.05 2.31 -4.09
N ASP A 9 -16.72 1.82 -3.04
CA ASP A 9 -18.09 2.24 -2.71
C ASP A 9 -18.20 3.74 -2.37
N TYR A 10 -17.11 4.38 -1.96
CA TYR A 10 -17.08 5.82 -1.67
C TYR A 10 -16.76 6.68 -2.90
N TRP A 11 -16.66 6.08 -4.10
CA TRP A 11 -16.33 6.80 -5.36
C TRP A 11 -17.54 7.41 -6.06
N MET A 12 -18.68 7.58 -5.35
CA MET A 12 -19.96 7.97 -5.97
C MET A 12 -19.94 9.33 -6.68
N ASN A 13 -18.91 10.16 -6.50
CA ASN A 13 -18.72 11.40 -7.24
C ASN A 13 -17.96 11.18 -8.57
N SER A 14 -18.38 11.91 -9.61
CA SER A 14 -17.83 11.84 -10.98
C SER A 14 -16.31 12.01 -11.06
N GLN A 15 -15.71 12.79 -10.15
CA GLN A 15 -14.26 12.99 -10.07
C GLN A 15 -13.49 11.72 -9.66
N LEU A 16 -14.02 10.90 -8.74
CA LEU A 16 -13.41 9.62 -8.36
C LEU A 16 -13.68 8.53 -9.41
N SER A 17 -14.77 8.65 -10.17
CA SER A 17 -15.03 7.81 -11.35
C SER A 17 -14.03 8.07 -12.49
N ILE A 18 -13.61 9.32 -12.71
CA ILE A 18 -12.58 9.69 -13.69
C ILE A 18 -11.23 9.05 -13.35
N ALA A 19 -10.92 8.86 -12.07
CA ALA A 19 -9.69 8.19 -11.65
C ALA A 19 -9.55 6.78 -12.27
N ARG A 20 -10.66 6.08 -12.56
CA ARG A 20 -10.65 4.75 -13.22
C ARG A 20 -10.01 4.80 -14.61
N PHE A 21 -10.25 5.87 -15.35
CA PHE A 21 -9.71 6.04 -16.70
C PHE A 21 -8.22 6.39 -16.70
N TYR A 22 -7.80 7.24 -15.75
CA TYR A 22 -6.41 7.74 -15.69
C TYR A 22 -5.51 6.96 -14.73
N GLY A 23 -6.05 5.98 -14.00
CA GLY A 23 -5.31 5.16 -13.04
C GLY A 23 -5.03 5.85 -11.69
N GLY A 24 -5.60 7.03 -11.44
CA GLY A 24 -5.42 7.79 -10.21
C GLY A 24 -6.03 9.20 -10.25
N CYS A 25 -5.95 9.92 -9.14
CA CYS A 25 -6.43 11.29 -9.02
C CYS A 25 -5.75 12.05 -7.87
N ASN A 26 -5.83 13.38 -7.89
CA ASN A 26 -5.41 14.24 -6.78
C ASN A 26 -6.60 14.58 -5.89
N ILE A 27 -6.49 14.31 -4.59
CA ILE A 27 -7.50 14.62 -3.57
C ILE A 27 -6.81 15.41 -2.47
N GLN A 28 -7.26 16.65 -2.23
CA GLN A 28 -6.72 17.51 -1.15
C GLN A 28 -5.18 17.63 -1.18
N GLY A 29 -4.60 17.81 -2.37
CA GLY A 29 -3.14 17.95 -2.55
C GLY A 29 -2.33 16.65 -2.42
N ARG A 30 -2.98 15.49 -2.34
CA ARG A 30 -2.33 14.17 -2.32
C ARG A 30 -2.74 13.36 -3.53
N TYR A 31 -1.77 12.73 -4.17
CA TYR A 31 -2.04 11.81 -5.27
C TYR A 31 -2.47 10.44 -4.72
N TYR A 32 -3.50 9.88 -5.33
CA TYR A 32 -4.01 8.54 -5.08
C TYR A 32 -3.98 7.76 -6.39
N PHE A 33 -3.45 6.54 -6.35
CA PHE A 33 -3.46 5.63 -7.49
C PHE A 33 -4.48 4.53 -7.27
N ILE A 34 -4.98 3.97 -8.37
CA ILE A 34 -5.88 2.82 -8.32
C ILE A 34 -5.06 1.55 -8.21
N ASN A 35 -5.31 0.78 -7.15
CA ASN A 35 -4.89 -0.61 -7.11
C ASN A 35 -5.83 -1.44 -8.00
N LYS A 36 -5.29 -1.97 -9.11
CA LYS A 36 -6.06 -2.77 -10.08
C LYS A 36 -6.66 -4.05 -9.48
N GLU A 37 -6.04 -4.63 -8.47
CA GLU A 37 -6.51 -5.89 -7.86
C GLU A 37 -7.77 -5.70 -7.02
N SER A 38 -7.88 -4.54 -6.35
CA SER A 38 -8.93 -4.29 -5.35
C SER A 38 -9.87 -3.15 -5.73
N ASN A 39 -9.51 -2.38 -6.76
CA ASN A 39 -10.14 -1.09 -7.09
C ASN A 39 -10.17 -0.13 -5.90
N TYR A 40 -9.15 -0.15 -5.02
CA TYR A 40 -9.00 0.89 -3.99
C TYR A 40 -8.18 2.05 -4.54
N LEU A 41 -8.51 3.26 -4.11
CA LEU A 41 -7.65 4.42 -4.27
C LEU A 41 -6.71 4.43 -3.08
N ILE A 42 -5.41 4.28 -3.36
CA ILE A 42 -4.37 4.20 -2.35
C ILE A 42 -3.49 5.43 -2.51
N ARG A 43 -3.21 6.09 -1.39
CA ARG A 43 -2.33 7.25 -1.41
C ARG A 43 -0.93 6.86 -1.86
N ASP A 44 -0.30 7.68 -2.70
CA ASP A 44 0.94 7.32 -3.39
C ASP A 44 2.11 6.99 -2.45
N ASP A 45 2.15 7.60 -1.27
CA ASP A 45 3.16 7.31 -0.25
C ASP A 45 3.06 5.88 0.33
N LEU A 46 1.91 5.23 0.17
CA LEU A 46 1.71 3.82 0.53
C LEU A 46 2.06 2.85 -0.61
N ARG A 47 2.26 3.35 -1.84
CA ARG A 47 2.51 2.52 -3.03
C ARG A 47 3.67 1.54 -2.84
N MET A 48 4.79 2.03 -2.30
CA MET A 48 5.97 1.19 -2.07
C MET A 48 5.69 0.03 -1.09
N TYR A 49 4.80 0.24 -0.12
CA TYR A 49 4.44 -0.79 0.85
C TYR A 49 3.48 -1.79 0.24
N VAL A 50 2.55 -1.35 -0.62
CA VAL A 50 1.67 -2.25 -1.37
C VAL A 50 2.49 -3.18 -2.26
N ASN A 51 3.49 -2.66 -2.96
CA ASN A 51 4.36 -3.46 -3.82
C ASN A 51 5.23 -4.45 -3.04
N ASP A 52 5.76 -4.05 -1.87
CA ASP A 52 6.69 -4.90 -1.10
C ASP A 52 5.97 -5.89 -0.16
N LEU A 53 4.80 -5.52 0.38
CA LEU A 53 4.08 -6.27 1.42
C LEU A 53 2.77 -6.91 0.94
N GLY A 54 2.27 -6.49 -0.22
CA GLY A 54 0.95 -6.84 -0.73
C GLY A 54 -0.17 -5.96 -0.18
N PHE A 55 -1.21 -5.79 -0.99
CA PHE A 55 -2.38 -4.95 -0.68
C PHE A 55 -3.06 -5.33 0.65
N LYS A 56 -3.32 -6.62 0.87
CA LYS A 56 -4.04 -7.10 2.07
C LYS A 56 -3.33 -6.76 3.37
N THR A 57 -2.00 -6.79 3.37
CA THR A 57 -1.19 -6.41 4.54
C THR A 57 -1.35 -4.92 4.86
N VAL A 58 -1.29 -4.07 3.82
CA VAL A 58 -1.46 -2.62 3.96
C VAL A 58 -2.89 -2.26 4.38
N GLU A 59 -3.89 -2.87 3.75
CA GLU A 59 -5.32 -2.71 4.09
C GLU A 59 -5.57 -3.02 5.57
N LYS A 60 -5.02 -4.14 6.06
CA LYS A 60 -5.17 -4.56 7.46
C LYS A 60 -4.51 -3.58 8.43
N ALA A 61 -3.35 -3.02 8.08
CA ALA A 61 -2.68 -2.01 8.90
C ALA A 61 -3.49 -0.71 8.95
N VAL A 62 -3.99 -0.23 7.80
CA VAL A 62 -4.81 0.98 7.71
C VAL A 62 -6.14 0.84 8.45
N LYS A 63 -6.79 -0.34 8.39
CA LYS A 63 -8.06 -0.58 9.10
C LYS A 63 -7.91 -0.67 10.62
N ARG A 64 -6.75 -1.11 11.12
CA ARG A 64 -6.50 -1.31 12.56
C ARG A 64 -6.05 -0.06 13.29
N HIS A 65 -5.46 0.89 12.57
CA HIS A 65 -4.83 2.07 13.16
C HIS A 65 -5.43 3.32 12.54
N ALA A 66 -5.90 4.23 13.39
CA ALA A 66 -6.49 5.50 12.95
C ALA A 66 -5.42 6.54 12.56
N ASP A 67 -4.22 6.45 13.15
CA ASP A 67 -3.16 7.44 12.96
C ASP A 67 -2.21 7.06 11.81
N GLU A 68 -1.93 8.05 10.96
CA GLU A 68 -1.04 7.90 9.81
C GLU A 68 0.40 7.55 10.20
N LYS A 69 0.95 8.18 11.25
CA LYS A 69 2.33 7.93 11.68
C LYS A 69 2.46 6.51 12.20
N GLU A 70 1.48 6.04 12.95
CA GLU A 70 1.44 4.66 13.46
C GLU A 70 1.38 3.64 12.32
N VAL A 71 0.48 3.82 11.35
CA VAL A 71 0.41 2.95 10.16
C VAL A 71 1.76 2.90 9.44
N LYS A 72 2.38 4.05 9.19
CA LYS A 72 3.67 4.12 8.49
C LYS A 72 4.80 3.45 9.27
N ALA A 73 4.83 3.59 10.59
CA ALA A 73 5.82 2.95 11.45
C ALA A 73 5.70 1.42 11.36
N ILE A 74 4.47 0.89 11.41
CA ILE A 74 4.19 -0.55 11.30
C ILE A 74 4.61 -1.07 9.92
N LEU A 75 4.19 -0.41 8.84
CA LEU A 75 4.52 -0.83 7.48
C LEU A 75 6.03 -0.80 7.23
N ARG A 76 6.74 0.21 7.76
CA ARG A 76 8.21 0.27 7.72
C ARG A 76 8.86 -0.92 8.41
N ARG A 77 8.37 -1.29 9.61
CA ARG A 77 8.87 -2.44 10.36
C ARG A 77 8.59 -3.77 9.65
N LEU A 78 7.39 -3.95 9.11
CA LEU A 78 7.04 -5.16 8.34
C LEU A 78 7.94 -5.29 7.11
N ARG A 79 8.17 -4.19 6.39
CA ARG A 79 9.03 -4.15 5.21
C ARG A 79 10.47 -4.54 5.53
N SER A 80 11.03 -4.05 6.63
CA SER A 80 12.39 -4.45 7.04
C SER A 80 12.48 -5.94 7.38
N ILE A 81 11.46 -6.50 8.03
CA ILE A 81 11.41 -7.93 8.38
C ILE A 81 11.38 -8.79 7.10
N ILE A 82 10.50 -8.47 6.14
CA ILE A 82 10.41 -9.22 4.88
C ILE A 82 11.71 -9.15 4.09
N LYS A 83 12.34 -7.97 4.01
CA LYS A 83 13.64 -7.82 3.34
C LYS A 83 14.73 -8.64 4.04
N ALA A 84 14.74 -8.68 5.37
CA ALA A 84 15.71 -9.48 6.12
C ALA A 84 15.51 -10.99 5.86
N ARG A 85 14.26 -11.47 5.84
CA ARG A 85 13.93 -12.87 5.53
C ARG A 85 14.39 -13.28 4.14
N LYS A 86 14.04 -12.50 3.10
CA LYS A 86 14.48 -12.76 1.72
C LYS A 86 16.01 -12.83 1.59
N ARG A 87 16.74 -11.99 2.34
CA ARG A 87 18.22 -12.03 2.37
C ARG A 87 18.74 -13.29 3.06
N ALA A 88 18.09 -13.75 4.12
CA ALA A 88 18.48 -14.96 4.84
C ALA A 88 18.23 -16.22 3.98
N GLU A 89 17.07 -16.31 3.32
CA GLU A 89 16.73 -17.40 2.39
C GLU A 89 17.76 -17.49 1.26
N LYS A 90 18.07 -16.37 0.59
CA LYS A 90 19.07 -16.33 -0.47
C LYS A 90 20.46 -16.79 -0.01
N ARG A 91 20.87 -16.44 1.22
CA ARG A 91 22.14 -16.90 1.81
C ARG A 91 22.14 -18.41 2.08
N GLN A 92 21.00 -18.98 2.50
CA GLN A 92 20.86 -20.41 2.72
C GLN A 92 20.90 -21.18 1.39
N GLU A 93 20.21 -20.69 0.36
CA GLU A 93 20.27 -21.25 -0.99
C GLU A 93 21.70 -21.26 -1.53
N THR A 94 22.43 -20.14 -1.40
CA THR A 94 23.81 -20.05 -1.92
C THR A 94 24.73 -21.08 -1.27
N LYS A 95 24.58 -21.32 0.05
CA LYS A 95 25.35 -22.33 0.79
C LYS A 95 24.99 -23.79 0.46
N LEU A 96 23.84 -24.03 -0.15
CA LEU A 96 23.40 -25.36 -0.58
C LEU A 96 23.99 -25.77 -1.93
N PHE A 97 24.52 -24.80 -2.69
CA PHE A 97 25.14 -25.00 -4.00
C PHE A 97 26.67 -24.81 -4.00
N GLU A 98 27.28 -24.61 -2.81
CA GLU A 98 28.73 -24.62 -2.56
C GLU A 98 29.15 -25.94 -1.92
#